data_AF-A0A4V1UF25-F1
#
_entry.id   AF-A0A4V1UF25-F1
#
_cell.length_a   1.000
_cell.length_b   1.000
_cell.length_c   1.000
_cell.angle_alpha   90.00
_cell.angle_beta   90.00
_cell.angle_gamma   90.00
#
_symmetry.space_group_name_H-M   'P 1'
#
loop_
_entity.id
_entity.type
_entity.pdbx_description
1 polymer ?
#
loop_
_entity_poly.entity_id
_entity_poly.type
_entity_poly.pdbx_seq_one_letter_code
_entity_poly.pdbx_strand_id
1 'polypeptide(L)'
;MLSSNTVGEAYCLDLSGSQNPPTLLRNFNELILKHRAGRELPVILFSDVIPPVNKLKEVCGNMLQKNNRAVFILVVKRRHAAAGIPWDYLETGIQDIVEWTNEEDMLQYVLSFAEREKMVSEILHSSLIRKNLIGSSRTWLNFLRNIIEAALFSQGAILLQGESGTGKELISRLV
;
A
#
# COMPACT_ATOMS: atom_id res chain seq x y z
N MET A 1 -23.25 6.85 11.86
CA MET A 1 -22.52 7.65 12.87
C MET A 1 -21.14 7.06 13.01
N LEU A 2 -20.16 7.62 12.29
CA LEU A 2 -18.76 7.23 12.41
C LEU A 2 -18.25 7.78 13.75
N SER A 3 -18.04 6.91 14.73
CA SER A 3 -17.47 7.30 16.01
C SER A 3 -16.07 7.87 15.77
N SER A 4 -15.97 9.17 16.00
CA SER A 4 -14.77 9.98 16.07
C SER A 4 -13.86 9.49 17.19
N ASN A 5 -13.03 8.48 16.93
CA ASN A 5 -11.88 8.20 17.77
C ASN A 5 -10.71 7.69 16.92
N THR A 6 -9.55 8.30 17.16
CA THR A 6 -8.20 8.01 16.59
C THR A 6 -7.99 8.31 15.10
N VAL A 7 -7.84 9.60 14.76
CA VAL A 7 -7.42 10.05 13.41
C VAL A 7 -5.95 10.56 13.39
N GLY A 8 -5.14 10.19 14.39
CA GLY A 8 -3.71 10.53 14.43
C GLY A 8 -2.76 9.40 14.06
N GLU A 9 -3.10 8.15 14.45
CA GLU A 9 -2.15 7.02 14.42
C GLU A 9 -2.82 5.67 14.10
N ALA A 10 -4.09 5.66 13.68
CA ALA A 10 -4.80 4.42 13.37
C ALA A 10 -4.35 3.87 12.01
N TYR A 11 -3.65 2.74 12.04
CA TYR A 11 -3.25 1.98 10.85
C TYR A 11 -4.35 1.07 10.36
N CYS A 12 -5.39 0.82 11.17
CA CYS A 12 -6.52 0.00 10.80
C CYS A 12 -7.84 0.77 10.92
N LEU A 13 -8.63 0.75 9.85
CA LEU A 13 -9.99 1.31 9.80
C LEU A 13 -10.98 0.20 9.59
N ASP A 14 -12.05 0.20 10.38
CA ASP A 14 -13.15 -0.72 10.20
C ASP A 14 -14.21 -0.12 9.26
N LEU A 15 -14.45 -0.79 8.14
CA LEU A 15 -15.51 -0.48 7.18
C LEU A 15 -16.72 -1.41 7.31
N SER A 16 -16.67 -2.39 8.22
CA SER A 16 -17.78 -3.28 8.50
C SER A 16 -19.01 -2.51 8.98
N GLY A 17 -20.18 -3.06 8.71
CA GLY A 17 -21.44 -2.57 9.28
C GLY A 17 -21.69 -3.05 10.72
N SER A 18 -20.79 -3.90 11.23
CA SER A 18 -20.85 -4.47 12.58
C SER A 18 -20.66 -3.38 13.63
N GLN A 19 -21.54 -3.33 14.63
CA GLN A 19 -21.39 -2.38 15.75
C GLN A 19 -20.19 -2.68 16.66
N ASN A 20 -19.56 -3.84 16.49
CA ASN A 20 -18.32 -4.18 17.19
C ASN A 20 -17.21 -4.37 16.16
N PRO A 21 -16.18 -3.50 16.14
CA PRO A 21 -14.95 -3.86 15.47
C PRO A 21 -14.47 -5.17 16.08
N PRO A 22 -14.07 -6.16 15.26
CA PRO A 22 -13.47 -7.38 15.77
C PRO A 22 -12.44 -7.01 16.83
N THR A 23 -12.48 -7.62 18.03
CA THR A 23 -11.59 -7.31 19.17
C THR A 23 -10.12 -7.23 18.73
N LEU A 24 -9.78 -8.14 17.83
CA LEU A 24 -8.76 -8.11 16.80
C LEU A 24 -8.20 -6.75 16.33
N LEU A 25 -9.02 -5.83 15.80
CA LEU A 25 -8.56 -4.54 15.26
C LEU A 25 -7.91 -3.66 16.33
N ARG A 26 -8.33 -3.81 17.59
CA ARG A 26 -7.71 -3.08 18.72
C ARG A 26 -6.31 -3.62 19.00
N ASN A 27 -6.18 -4.94 19.16
CA ASN A 27 -4.88 -5.58 19.41
C ASN A 27 -3.91 -5.39 18.24
N PHE A 28 -4.45 -5.38 17.01
CA PHE A 28 -3.66 -5.29 15.80
C PHE A 28 -3.00 -3.91 15.61
N ASN A 29 -3.69 -2.82 15.95
CA ASN A 29 -3.07 -1.49 15.96
C ASN A 29 -1.90 -1.42 16.95
N GLU A 30 -2.04 -1.98 18.15
CA GLU A 30 -0.95 -2.04 19.15
C GLU A 30 0.23 -2.88 18.67
N LEU A 31 -0.05 -4.05 18.08
CA LEU A 31 0.97 -4.93 17.49
C LEU A 31 1.73 -4.22 16.37
N ILE A 32 1.03 -3.54 15.46
CA ILE A 32 1.65 -2.78 14.38
C ILE A 32 2.53 -1.67 14.94
N LEU A 33 2.03 -0.90 15.91
CA LEU A 33 2.79 0.19 16.53
C LEU A 33 4.09 -0.31 17.18
N LYS A 34 4.04 -1.47 17.84
CA LYS A 34 5.22 -2.12 18.43
C LYS A 34 6.28 -2.48 17.39
N HIS A 35 5.86 -2.87 16.18
CA HIS A 35 6.76 -3.31 15.11
C HIS A 35 7.07 -2.22 14.07
N ARG A 36 6.48 -1.03 14.21
CA ARG A 36 6.61 0.08 13.25
C ARG A 36 8.07 0.45 13.00
N ALA A 37 8.95 0.43 14.00
CA ALA A 37 10.41 0.63 13.86
C ALA A 37 10.83 1.77 12.88
N GLY A 38 10.07 2.87 12.83
CA GLY A 38 10.31 4.00 11.91
C GLY A 38 9.90 3.78 10.44
N ARG A 39 9.24 2.67 10.12
CA ARG A 39 8.74 2.30 8.79
C ARG A 39 7.44 3.06 8.48
N GLU A 40 7.25 3.38 7.20
CA GLU A 40 5.93 3.77 6.69
C GLU A 40 5.07 2.50 6.58
N LEU A 41 3.86 2.57 7.13
CA LEU A 41 2.94 1.44 7.20
C LEU A 41 1.68 1.77 6.38
N PRO A 42 1.10 0.77 5.72
CA PRO A 42 -0.15 0.95 5.00
C PRO A 42 -1.31 1.18 5.98
N VAL A 43 -2.32 1.90 5.51
CA VAL A 43 -3.64 1.97 6.14
C VAL A 43 -4.44 0.74 5.70
N ILE A 44 -4.91 -0.01 6.66
CA ILE A 44 -5.59 -1.28 6.48
C ILE A 44 -7.08 -1.03 6.63
N LEU A 45 -7.80 -1.23 5.53
CA LEU A 45 -9.24 -1.12 5.47
C LEU A 45 -9.81 -2.51 5.72
N PHE A 46 -10.35 -2.72 6.91
CA PHE A 46 -10.97 -3.99 7.27
C PHE A 46 -12.44 -3.99 6.87
N SER A 47 -12.92 -5.05 6.22
CA SER A 47 -14.34 -5.18 5.90
C SER A 47 -14.81 -6.63 5.95
N ASP A 48 -15.89 -6.89 6.70
CA ASP A 48 -16.52 -8.22 6.80
C ASP A 48 -17.39 -8.56 5.58
N VAL A 49 -17.88 -7.52 4.90
CA VAL A 49 -18.60 -7.56 3.62
C VAL A 49 -17.81 -6.81 2.55
N ILE A 50 -18.03 -7.11 1.26
CA ILE A 50 -17.43 -6.32 0.18
C ILE A 50 -17.99 -4.89 0.23
N PRO A 51 -17.18 -3.85 0.54
CA PRO A 51 -17.67 -2.49 0.64
C PRO A 51 -17.90 -1.90 -0.75
N PRO A 52 -18.99 -1.15 -1.00
CA PRO A 52 -19.23 -0.57 -2.31
C PRO A 52 -18.12 0.40 -2.72
N VAL A 53 -17.76 0.41 -4.00
CA VAL A 53 -16.68 1.23 -4.58
C VAL A 53 -16.78 2.72 -4.18
N ASN A 54 -17.99 3.29 -4.13
CA ASN A 54 -18.19 4.69 -3.76
C ASN A 54 -17.76 4.98 -2.30
N LYS A 55 -18.00 4.04 -1.38
CA LYS A 55 -17.56 4.15 0.02
C LYS A 55 -16.04 4.11 0.11
N LEU A 56 -15.39 3.26 -0.68
CA LEU A 56 -13.92 3.21 -0.75
C LEU A 56 -13.33 4.50 -1.30
N LYS A 57 -13.88 5.03 -2.41
CA LYS A 57 -13.45 6.33 -2.97
C LYS A 57 -13.56 7.46 -1.96
N GLU A 58 -14.64 7.50 -1.18
CA GLU A 58 -14.83 8.49 -0.12
C GLU A 58 -13.78 8.34 0.99
N VAL A 59 -13.58 7.13 1.52
CA VAL A 59 -12.63 6.87 2.61
C VAL A 59 -11.19 7.14 2.18
N CYS A 60 -10.76 6.60 1.04
CA CYS A 60 -9.43 6.82 0.49
C CYS A 60 -9.20 8.30 0.17
N GLY A 61 -10.18 8.97 -0.44
CA GLY A 61 -10.10 10.40 -0.75
C GLY A 61 -9.93 11.28 0.50
N ASN A 62 -10.73 11.03 1.53
CA ASN A 62 -10.64 11.75 2.81
C ASN A 62 -9.29 11.54 3.51
N MET A 63 -8.72 10.34 3.40
CA MET A 63 -7.43 10.02 4.01
C MET A 63 -6.26 10.57 3.19
N LEU A 64 -6.31 10.53 1.85
CA LEU A 64 -5.28 11.12 0.99
C LEU A 64 -5.17 12.64 1.16
N GLN A 65 -6.27 13.33 1.43
CA GLN A 65 -6.25 14.76 1.76
C GLN A 65 -5.49 15.05 3.06
N LYS A 66 -5.52 14.14 4.03
CA LYS A 66 -4.80 14.27 5.31
C LYS A 66 -3.36 13.77 5.21
N ASN A 67 -3.13 12.72 4.44
CA ASN A 67 -1.84 12.09 4.22
C ASN A 67 -1.72 11.64 2.75
N ASN A 68 -1.07 12.47 1.93
CA ASN A 68 -0.91 12.26 0.49
C ASN A 68 -0.03 11.04 0.11
N ARG A 69 0.52 10.33 1.10
CA ARG A 69 1.31 9.09 0.92
C ARG A 69 0.65 7.86 1.53
N ALA A 70 -0.60 7.96 1.98
CA ALA A 70 -1.31 6.81 2.52
C ALA A 70 -1.45 5.74 1.43
N VAL A 71 -0.93 4.56 1.73
CA VAL A 71 -1.23 3.33 0.99
C VAL A 71 -2.44 2.67 1.65
N PHE A 72 -3.37 2.14 0.86
CA PHE A 72 -4.53 1.42 1.38
C PHE A 72 -4.49 -0.06 1.00
N ILE A 73 -4.72 -0.93 1.98
CA ILE A 73 -4.86 -2.37 1.76
C ILE A 73 -6.25 -2.77 2.25
N LEU A 74 -7.06 -3.33 1.36
CA LEU A 74 -8.39 -3.80 1.70
C LEU A 74 -8.32 -5.26 2.15
N VAL A 75 -8.76 -5.53 3.37
CA VAL A 75 -8.80 -6.87 3.95
C VAL A 75 -10.25 -7.34 3.98
N VAL A 76 -10.54 -8.43 3.26
CA VAL A 76 -11.89 -9.00 3.14
C VAL A 76 -11.96 -10.44 3.65
N LYS A 77 -13.09 -10.83 4.23
CA LYS A 77 -13.30 -12.21 4.70
C LYS A 77 -13.42 -13.20 3.53
N ARG A 78 -12.76 -14.36 3.64
CA ARG A 78 -12.69 -15.48 2.66
C ARG A 78 -13.93 -15.75 1.81
N ARG A 79 -15.11 -15.74 2.43
CA ARG A 79 -16.37 -16.07 1.76
C ARG A 79 -16.71 -15.13 0.60
N HIS A 80 -16.14 -13.93 0.57
CA HIS A 80 -16.38 -12.91 -0.43
C HIS A 80 -15.37 -12.89 -1.58
N ALA A 81 -14.12 -13.31 -1.34
CA ALA A 81 -13.09 -13.38 -2.38
C ALA A 81 -13.45 -14.36 -3.50
N ALA A 82 -14.22 -15.41 -3.17
CA ALA A 82 -14.69 -16.42 -4.13
C ALA A 82 -15.64 -15.88 -5.22
N ALA A 83 -16.29 -14.74 -5.00
CA ALA A 83 -17.16 -14.10 -6.00
C ALA A 83 -16.39 -13.25 -7.03
N GLY A 84 -15.07 -13.10 -6.86
CA GLY A 84 -14.24 -12.20 -7.64
C GLY A 84 -14.38 -10.75 -7.16
N ILE A 85 -13.25 -10.09 -6.96
CA ILE A 85 -13.21 -8.67 -6.59
C ILE A 85 -13.06 -7.86 -7.87
N PRO A 86 -13.99 -6.94 -8.19
CA PRO A 86 -13.91 -6.14 -9.41
C PRO A 86 -12.63 -5.31 -9.46
N TRP A 87 -12.05 -5.17 -10.66
CA TRP A 87 -10.86 -4.34 -10.89
C TRP A 87 -11.05 -2.87 -10.49
N ASP A 88 -12.29 -2.38 -10.54
CA ASP A 88 -12.72 -1.04 -10.13
C ASP A 88 -12.30 -0.67 -8.68
N TYR A 89 -11.95 -1.65 -7.84
CA TYR A 89 -11.47 -1.43 -6.48
C TYR A 89 -10.06 -0.83 -6.47
N LEU A 90 -9.19 -1.26 -7.39
CA LEU A 90 -7.84 -0.71 -7.50
C LEU A 90 -7.88 0.76 -7.95
N GLU A 91 -8.88 1.14 -8.76
CA GLU A 91 -9.11 2.53 -9.16
C GLU A 91 -9.48 3.47 -7.99
N THR A 92 -9.84 2.91 -6.83
CA THR A 92 -10.15 3.71 -5.63
C THR A 92 -8.91 4.14 -4.84
N GLY A 93 -7.72 3.72 -5.27
CA GLY A 93 -6.46 3.95 -4.55
C GLY A 93 -6.10 2.82 -3.57
N ILE A 94 -6.86 1.73 -3.57
CA ILE A 94 -6.45 0.50 -2.89
C ILE A 94 -5.28 -0.11 -3.67
N GLN A 95 -4.17 -0.33 -2.97
CA GLN A 95 -2.98 -0.91 -3.56
C GLN A 95 -3.07 -2.44 -3.63
N ASP A 96 -3.67 -3.07 -2.63
CA ASP A 96 -3.80 -4.52 -2.58
C ASP A 96 -5.08 -4.94 -1.85
N ILE A 97 -5.59 -6.12 -2.20
CA ILE A 97 -6.80 -6.70 -1.62
C ILE A 97 -6.48 -8.10 -1.14
N VAL A 98 -6.50 -8.26 0.18
CA VAL A 98 -6.02 -9.48 0.84
C VAL A 98 -7.17 -10.20 1.51
N GLU A 99 -7.16 -11.51 1.37
CA GLU A 99 -8.08 -12.37 2.11
C GLU A 99 -7.65 -12.50 3.57
N TRP A 100 -8.58 -12.26 4.48
CA TRP A 100 -8.34 -12.49 5.89
C TRP A 100 -8.44 -13.97 6.26
N THR A 101 -7.31 -14.54 6.68
CA THR A 101 -7.19 -15.90 7.21
C THR A 101 -7.10 -15.89 8.75
N ASN A 102 -6.07 -15.23 9.31
CA ASN A 102 -5.84 -15.08 10.75
C ASN A 102 -5.01 -13.81 11.05
N GLU A 103 -4.74 -13.54 12.34
CA GLU A 103 -3.97 -12.36 12.81
C GLU A 103 -2.51 -12.37 12.41
N GLU A 104 -1.87 -13.51 12.59
CA GLU A 104 -0.43 -13.66 12.38
C GLU A 104 -0.11 -13.46 10.91
N ASP A 105 -0.86 -14.09 10.00
CA ASP A 105 -0.70 -13.92 8.55
C ASP A 105 -0.88 -12.45 8.14
N MET A 106 -1.86 -11.75 8.72
CA MET A 106 -2.08 -10.33 8.43
C MET A 106 -0.91 -9.48 8.94
N LEU A 107 -0.40 -9.76 10.14
CA LEU A 107 0.75 -9.07 10.71
C LEU A 107 1.98 -9.29 9.84
N GLN A 108 2.28 -10.54 9.49
CA GLN A 108 3.40 -10.90 8.62
C GLN A 108 3.30 -10.24 7.25
N TYR A 109 2.09 -10.19 6.66
CA TYR A 109 1.86 -9.51 5.40
C TYR A 109 2.15 -8.00 5.50
N VAL A 110 1.64 -7.32 6.54
CA VAL A 110 1.87 -5.87 6.74
C VAL A 110 3.35 -5.57 7.01
N LEU A 111 4.02 -6.42 7.79
CA LEU A 111 5.45 -6.27 8.03
C LEU A 111 6.26 -6.49 6.76
N SER A 112 5.91 -7.49 5.95
CA SER A 112 6.55 -7.75 4.66
C SER A 112 6.36 -6.59 3.70
N PHE A 113 5.15 -6.01 3.65
CA PHE A 113 4.87 -4.79 2.89
C PHE A 113 5.78 -3.64 3.35
N ALA A 114 5.87 -3.39 4.66
CA ALA A 114 6.68 -2.32 5.22
C ALA A 114 8.18 -2.51 4.96
N GLU A 115 8.66 -3.76 4.96
CA GLU A 115 10.03 -4.10 4.61
C GLU A 115 10.32 -3.87 3.14
N ARG A 116 9.41 -4.28 2.26
CA ARG A 116 9.48 -3.98 0.83
C ARG A 116 9.59 -2.47 0.60
N GLU A 117 8.69 -1.70 1.20
CA GLU A 117 8.68 -0.23 1.09
C GLU A 117 9.98 0.40 1.58
N LYS A 118 10.52 -0.10 2.70
CA LYS A 118 11.80 0.35 3.23
C LYS A 118 12.94 0.08 2.24
N MET A 119 13.06 -1.15 1.73
CA MET A 119 14.12 -1.51 0.78
C MET A 119 14.07 -0.66 -0.49
N VAL A 120 12.87 -0.48 -1.06
CA VAL A 120 12.68 0.34 -2.25
C VAL A 120 13.05 1.80 -1.97
N SER A 121 12.65 2.34 -0.82
CA SER A 121 13.00 3.70 -0.40
C SER A 121 14.52 3.88 -0.21
N GLU A 122 15.20 2.92 0.42
CA GLU A 122 16.66 2.97 0.62
C GLU A 122 17.41 3.00 -0.71
N ILE A 123 17.00 2.17 -1.67
CA ILE A 123 17.62 2.14 -3.01
C ILE A 123 17.32 3.42 -3.79
N LEU A 124 16.08 3.90 -3.77
CA LEU A 124 15.68 5.14 -4.43
C LEU A 124 16.49 6.34 -3.92
N HIS A 125 16.82 6.36 -2.63
CA HIS A 125 17.62 7.41 -2.00
C HIS A 125 19.13 7.15 -2.01
N SER A 126 19.58 6.02 -2.54
CA SER A 126 21.01 5.68 -2.64
C SER A 126 21.76 6.68 -3.52
N SER A 127 23.07 6.80 -3.30
CA SER A 127 23.92 7.64 -4.13
C SER A 127 23.96 7.18 -5.59
N LEU A 128 23.78 5.87 -5.84
CA LEU A 128 23.77 5.30 -7.19
C LEU A 128 22.59 5.89 -7.98
N ILE A 129 21.37 5.84 -7.43
CA ILE A 129 20.20 6.41 -8.10
C ILE A 129 20.30 7.93 -8.16
N ARG A 130 20.56 8.59 -7.01
CA ARG A 130 20.56 10.06 -6.93
C ARG A 130 21.61 10.75 -7.80
N LYS A 131 22.74 10.11 -8.11
CA LYS A 131 23.78 10.70 -8.96
C LYS A 131 23.60 10.40 -10.45
N ASN A 132 22.90 9.32 -10.80
CA ASN A 132 22.76 8.87 -12.19
C ASN A 132 21.39 9.17 -12.79
N LEU A 133 20.34 9.27 -11.98
CA LEU A 133 18.94 9.45 -12.40
C LEU A 133 18.36 10.75 -11.83
N ILE A 134 18.84 11.88 -12.36
CA ILE A 134 18.52 13.22 -11.87
C ILE A 134 17.04 13.57 -12.13
N GLY A 135 16.33 13.92 -11.07
CA GLY A 135 14.95 14.38 -11.12
C GLY A 135 14.28 14.25 -9.76
N SER A 136 13.38 15.17 -9.43
CA SER A 136 12.66 15.17 -8.14
C SER A 136 11.14 15.27 -8.31
N SER A 137 10.64 15.25 -9.55
CA SER A 137 9.21 15.29 -9.79
C SER A 137 8.55 14.03 -9.23
N ARG A 138 7.31 14.17 -8.71
CA ARG A 138 6.58 13.04 -8.13
C ARG A 138 6.39 11.91 -9.14
N THR A 139 6.08 12.25 -10.40
CA THR A 139 5.95 11.29 -11.50
C THR A 139 7.25 10.51 -11.74
N TRP A 140 8.40 11.20 -11.72
CA TRP A 140 9.71 10.56 -11.88
C TRP A 140 10.04 9.62 -10.72
N LEU A 141 9.86 10.07 -9.48
CA LEU A 141 10.14 9.25 -8.29
C LEU A 141 9.23 8.03 -8.21
N ASN A 142 7.95 8.16 -8.58
CA ASN A 142 7.02 7.04 -8.65
C ASN A 142 7.42 6.04 -9.75
N PHE A 143 7.84 6.53 -10.91
CA PHE A 143 8.34 5.68 -11.98
C PHE A 143 9.58 4.89 -11.54
N LEU A 144 10.57 5.54 -10.93
CA LEU A 144 11.77 4.86 -10.43
C LEU A 144 11.45 3.84 -9.34
N ARG A 145 10.53 4.16 -8.43
CA ARG A 145 10.03 3.23 -7.41
C ARG A 145 9.48 1.95 -8.04
N ASN A 146 8.62 2.07 -9.05
CA ASN A 146 8.04 0.91 -9.74
C ASN A 146 9.12 0.05 -10.44
N ILE A 147 10.11 0.70 -11.05
CA ILE A 147 11.23 0.00 -11.70
C ILE A 147 12.08 -0.77 -10.68
N ILE A 148 12.43 -0.13 -9.56
CA ILE A 148 13.19 -0.75 -8.46
C ILE A 148 12.39 -1.93 -7.89
N GLU A 149 11.09 -1.75 -7.65
CA GLU A 149 10.24 -2.82 -7.12
C GLU A 149 10.17 -4.01 -8.08
N ALA A 150 9.96 -3.76 -9.38
CA ALA A 150 9.95 -4.81 -10.39
C ALA A 150 11.30 -5.55 -10.45
N ALA A 151 12.43 -4.85 -10.38
CA ALA A 151 13.75 -5.47 -10.46
C ALA A 151 14.12 -6.28 -9.22
N LEU A 152 13.68 -5.86 -8.03
CA LEU A 152 14.00 -6.55 -6.78
C LEU A 152 13.11 -7.76 -6.51
N PHE A 153 11.82 -7.66 -6.86
CA PHE A 153 10.81 -8.63 -6.42
C PHE A 153 10.18 -9.42 -7.56
N SER A 154 10.65 -9.25 -8.80
CA SER A 154 10.21 -10.02 -9.96
C SER A 154 11.38 -10.52 -10.79
N GLN A 155 11.16 -11.61 -11.51
CA GLN A 155 12.07 -12.12 -12.55
C GLN A 155 11.53 -11.85 -13.97
N GLY A 156 10.43 -11.11 -14.07
CA GLY A 156 9.80 -10.78 -15.34
C GLY A 156 10.61 -9.78 -16.16
N ALA A 157 10.50 -9.87 -17.48
CA ALA A 157 11.11 -8.89 -18.37
C ALA A 157 10.45 -7.51 -18.23
N ILE A 158 11.26 -6.46 -18.14
CA ILE A 158 10.79 -5.06 -18.03
C ILE A 158 10.87 -4.39 -19.40
N LEU A 159 9.74 -3.89 -19.90
CA LEU A 159 9.67 -3.09 -21.12
C LEU A 159 9.69 -1.59 -20.79
N LEU A 160 10.76 -0.89 -21.21
CA LEU A 160 10.87 0.57 -21.06
C LEU A 160 10.45 1.29 -22.35
N GLN A 161 9.43 2.13 -22.27
CA GLN A 161 8.93 2.94 -23.39
C GLN A 161 9.11 4.44 -23.12
N GLY A 162 9.33 5.20 -24.20
CA GLY A 162 9.49 6.66 -24.12
C GLY A 162 10.28 7.21 -25.30
N GLU A 163 10.22 8.51 -25.51
CA GLU A 163 10.93 9.22 -26.58
C GLU A 163 12.46 9.06 -26.49
N SER A 164 13.18 9.30 -27.58
CA SER A 164 14.65 9.26 -27.58
C SER A 164 15.23 10.25 -26.55
N GLY A 165 16.33 9.89 -25.89
CA GLY A 165 16.99 10.76 -24.90
C GLY A 165 16.36 10.81 -23.50
N THR A 166 15.27 10.09 -23.23
CA THR A 166 14.59 10.03 -21.92
C THR A 166 15.29 9.17 -20.84
N GLY A 167 16.55 8.79 -21.06
CA GLY A 167 17.33 8.06 -20.05
C GLY A 167 17.03 6.56 -19.91
N LYS A 168 16.27 5.95 -20.85
CA LYS A 168 15.94 4.50 -20.83
C LYS A 168 17.16 3.60 -20.67
N GLU A 169 18.28 3.92 -21.33
CA GLU A 169 19.52 3.14 -21.24
C GLU A 169 20.19 3.26 -19.86
N LEU A 170 20.08 4.41 -19.20
CA LEU A 170 20.59 4.56 -17.83
C LEU A 170 19.76 3.72 -16.85
N ILE A 171 18.45 3.70 -17.04
CA ILE A 171 17.52 2.92 -16.21
C ILE A 171 17.77 1.42 -16.38
N SER A 172 17.97 0.93 -17.60
CA SER A 172 18.19 -0.52 -17.85
C SER A 172 19.49 -1.07 -17.26
N ARG A 173 20.43 -0.21 -16.86
CA ARG A 173 21.68 -0.63 -16.19
C ARG A 173 21.53 -0.77 -14.67
N LEU A 174 20.40 -0.33 -14.13
CA LEU A 174 20.10 -0.32 -12.69
C LEU A 174 19.13 -1.43 -12.30
N VAL A 175 18.64 -2.19 -13.27
CA VAL A 175 17.73 -3.33 -13.13
C VAL A 175 18.32 -4.59 -13.72
#